data_AF-A0A2X2IZ54-F1
#
_entry.id   AF-A0A2X2IZ54-F1
#
_cell.length_a   1.000
_cell.length_b   1.000
_cell.length_c   1.000
_cell.angle_alpha   90.00
_cell.angle_beta   90.00
_cell.angle_gamma   90.00
#
_symmetry.space_group_name_H-M   'P 1'
#
loop_
_entity.id
_entity.type
_entity.pdbx_description
1 polymer ?
#
loop_
_entity_poly.entity_id
_entity_poly.type
_entity_poly.pdbx_seq_one_letter_code
_entity_poly.pdbx_strand_id
1 'polypeptide(L)'
;MGDGSLKIIVSNNFKYNISWRTAKNRGYYIMDNNKTSIYSALAANLLIALTKFIAESFTNSSSMISEGIHSTVDTANQLLILYGLKRSKKAPDQSHPFGYGKELYFWSFVVSILIFGLGGALSIYQGVMHIREPELMKDPFWNYIVLILSLIF
;
A
#
# COMPACT_ATOMS: atom_id res chain seq x y z
N MET A 1 16.69 23.48 -35.91
CA MET A 1 16.48 22.26 -35.10
C MET A 1 15.10 21.71 -35.44
N GLY A 2 15.04 20.66 -36.28
CA GLY A 2 13.78 20.11 -36.80
C GLY A 2 13.03 19.25 -35.78
N ASP A 3 11.71 19.21 -35.92
CA ASP A 3 10.79 18.30 -35.21
C ASP A 3 11.28 16.85 -35.31
N GLY A 4 11.89 16.36 -34.22
CA GLY A 4 12.35 14.99 -34.10
C GLY A 4 11.16 14.03 -34.07
N SER A 5 10.74 13.58 -35.24
CA SER A 5 9.77 12.51 -35.42
C SER A 5 10.46 11.32 -36.09
N LEU A 6 10.31 10.13 -35.50
CA LEU A 6 10.88 8.91 -36.02
C LEU A 6 9.78 8.14 -36.76
N LYS A 7 9.93 8.03 -38.09
CA LYS A 7 9.04 7.25 -38.94
C LYS A 7 9.54 5.81 -38.99
N ILE A 8 8.77 4.90 -38.40
CA ILE A 8 9.03 3.46 -38.47
C ILE A 8 8.12 2.89 -39.58
N ILE A 9 8.74 2.30 -40.59
CA ILE A 9 8.06 1.62 -41.69
C ILE A 9 8.08 0.13 -41.36
N VAL A 10 6.91 -0.43 -41.08
CA VAL A 10 6.76 -1.85 -40.67
C VAL A 10 6.41 -2.73 -41.88
N SER A 11 5.79 -2.16 -42.92
CA SER A 11 5.49 -2.81 -44.20
C SER A 11 5.17 -1.76 -45.28
N ASN A 12 5.20 -2.13 -46.57
CA ASN A 12 4.97 -1.23 -47.71
C ASN A 12 3.65 -0.44 -47.62
N ASN A 13 2.66 -0.94 -46.88
CA ASN A 13 1.37 -0.30 -46.68
C ASN A 13 1.15 0.32 -45.28
N PHE A 14 2.14 0.24 -44.37
CA PHE A 14 1.96 0.71 -43.00
C PHE A 14 3.14 1.55 -42.50
N LYS A 15 2.89 2.86 -42.33
CA LYS A 15 3.85 3.84 -41.81
C LYS A 15 3.33 4.39 -40.48
N TYR A 16 4.07 4.16 -39.40
CA TYR A 16 3.79 4.80 -38.11
C TYR A 16 4.71 6.02 -37.94
N ASN A 17 4.13 7.14 -37.52
CA ASN A 17 4.89 8.36 -37.22
C ASN A 17 4.89 8.60 -35.71
N ILE A 18 6.04 8.38 -35.06
CA ILE A 18 6.18 8.55 -33.62
C ILE A 18 6.92 9.87 -33.38
N SER A 19 6.21 10.88 -32.90
CA SER A 19 6.82 12.15 -32.48
C SER A 19 7.32 12.04 -31.04
N TRP A 20 8.60 12.37 -30.83
CA TRP A 20 9.23 12.36 -29.51
C TRP A 20 8.58 13.37 -28.54
N ARG A 21 8.01 14.47 -29.06
CA ARG A 21 7.24 15.44 -28.26
C ARG A 21 5.98 14.83 -27.67
N THR A 22 5.23 14.06 -28.46
CA THR A 22 3.99 13.42 -28.01
C THR A 22 4.27 12.32 -27.00
N ALA A 23 5.35 11.55 -27.17
CA ALA A 23 5.78 10.55 -26.19
C ALA A 23 6.21 11.19 -24.85
N LYS A 24 6.96 12.30 -24.89
CA LYS A 24 7.39 13.03 -23.69
C LYS A 24 6.22 13.64 -22.92
N ASN A 25 5.27 14.28 -23.63
CA ASN A 25 4.07 14.83 -22.99
C ASN A 25 3.19 13.73 -22.39
N ARG A 26 3.04 12.58 -23.06
CA ARG A 26 2.29 11.43 -22.50
C ARG A 26 2.90 10.94 -21.19
N GLY A 27 4.23 10.90 -21.07
CA GLY A 27 4.90 10.55 -19.82
C GLY A 27 4.60 11.49 -18.65
N TYR A 28 4.41 12.79 -18.92
CA TYR A 28 4.07 13.78 -17.90
C TYR A 28 2.65 13.57 -17.32
N TYR A 29 1.64 13.25 -18.14
CA TYR A 29 0.27 13.02 -17.66
C TYR A 29 0.10 11.75 -16.81
N ILE A 30 0.91 10.71 -17.04
CA ILE A 30 0.86 9.46 -16.26
C ILE A 30 1.53 9.63 -14.89
N MET A 31 2.58 10.46 -14.79
CA MET A 31 3.30 10.69 -13.53
C MET A 31 2.56 11.63 -12.56
N ASP A 32 1.73 12.55 -13.06
CA ASP A 32 0.93 13.45 -12.19
C ASP A 32 -0.25 12.73 -11.53
N ASN A 33 -0.83 11.72 -12.21
CA ASN A 33 -1.98 10.95 -11.73
C ASN A 33 -1.69 10.00 -10.55
N ASN A 34 -0.42 9.78 -10.20
CA ASN A 34 -0.06 8.76 -9.22
C ASN A 34 0.03 9.32 -7.78
N LYS A 35 0.30 10.63 -7.60
CA LYS A 35 0.36 11.23 -6.26
C LYS A 35 -1.03 11.31 -5.63
N THR A 36 -2.03 11.69 -6.42
CA THR A 36 -3.44 11.76 -6.01
C THR A 36 -3.95 10.39 -5.55
N SER A 37 -3.59 9.32 -6.26
CA SER A 37 -4.00 7.94 -5.90
C SER A 37 -3.51 7.50 -4.52
N ILE A 38 -2.28 7.87 -4.15
CA ILE A 38 -1.69 7.47 -2.87
C ILE A 38 -2.27 8.31 -1.71
N TYR A 39 -2.47 9.61 -1.92
CA TYR A 39 -3.14 10.46 -0.93
C TYR A 39 -4.62 10.10 -0.76
N SER A 40 -5.32 9.72 -1.84
CA SER A 40 -6.71 9.25 -1.75
C SER A 40 -6.80 7.92 -1.01
N ALA A 41 -5.87 6.99 -1.25
CA ALA A 41 -5.82 5.71 -0.54
C ALA A 41 -5.58 5.92 0.97
N LEU A 42 -4.66 6.83 1.34
CA LEU A 42 -4.43 7.16 2.75
C LEU A 42 -5.65 7.82 3.41
N ALA A 43 -6.29 8.77 2.74
CA ALA A 43 -7.50 9.40 3.27
C ALA A 43 -8.63 8.39 3.47
N ALA A 44 -8.82 7.47 2.52
CA ALA A 44 -9.82 6.41 2.61
C ALA A 44 -9.54 5.47 3.79
N ASN A 45 -8.31 4.97 3.94
CA ASN A 45 -7.96 4.06 5.04
C ASN A 45 -8.09 4.73 6.42
N LEU A 46 -7.74 6.02 6.54
CA LEU A 46 -7.95 6.80 7.77
C LEU A 46 -9.43 6.93 8.12
N LEU A 47 -10.28 7.19 7.12
CA LEU A 47 -11.72 7.34 7.32
C LEU A 47 -12.37 6.02 7.76
N ILE A 48 -11.93 4.91 7.16
CA ILE A 48 -12.36 3.56 7.53
C ILE A 48 -11.90 3.23 8.95
N ALA A 49 -10.64 3.53 9.31
CA ALA A 49 -10.10 3.30 10.64
C ALA A 49 -10.88 4.07 11.71
N LEU A 50 -11.17 5.36 11.47
CA LEU A 50 -11.99 6.18 12.37
C LEU A 50 -13.39 5.61 12.53
N THR A 51 -14.03 5.20 11.43
CA THR A 51 -15.37 4.62 11.46
C THR A 51 -15.41 3.33 12.27
N LYS A 52 -14.41 2.44 12.09
CA LYS A 52 -14.30 1.18 12.83
C LYS A 52 -14.04 1.40 14.32
N PHE A 53 -13.16 2.34 14.69
CA PHE A 53 -12.91 2.71 16.09
C PHE A 53 -14.14 3.29 16.80
N ILE A 54 -14.90 4.11 16.09
CA ILE A 54 -16.16 4.66 16.59
C ILE A 54 -17.16 3.51 16.79
N ALA A 55 -17.29 2.61 15.81
CA ALA A 55 -18.17 1.45 15.91
C ALA A 55 -17.77 0.51 17.06
N GLU A 56 -16.48 0.24 17.26
CA GLU A 56 -15.92 -0.50 18.39
C GLU A 56 -16.32 0.13 19.73
N SER A 57 -16.14 1.44 19.86
CA SER A 57 -16.50 2.18 21.08
C SER A 57 -17.98 2.03 21.45
N PHE A 58 -18.86 1.86 20.46
CA PHE A 58 -20.28 1.61 20.66
C PHE A 58 -20.62 0.13 20.89
N THR A 59 -19.90 -0.80 20.26
CA THR A 59 -20.24 -2.24 20.33
C THR A 59 -19.52 -3.02 21.43
N ASN A 60 -18.37 -2.55 21.93
CA ASN A 60 -17.58 -3.20 22.99
C ASN A 60 -17.36 -4.72 22.75
N SER A 61 -17.20 -5.12 21.48
CA SER A 61 -17.07 -6.52 21.08
C SER A 61 -15.64 -6.84 20.66
N SER A 62 -15.09 -7.96 21.12
CA SER A 62 -13.75 -8.44 20.77
C SER A 62 -13.53 -8.57 19.25
N SER A 63 -14.60 -8.86 18.50
CA SER A 63 -14.56 -8.90 17.04
C SER A 63 -14.33 -7.50 16.41
N MET A 64 -14.96 -6.46 16.97
CA MET A 64 -14.81 -5.10 16.46
C MET A 64 -13.45 -4.49 16.84
N ILE A 65 -12.90 -4.86 18.01
CA ILE A 65 -11.53 -4.51 18.43
C ILE A 65 -10.50 -5.07 17.43
N SER A 66 -10.67 -6.34 17.02
CA SER A 66 -9.77 -6.97 16.04
C SER A 66 -9.79 -6.25 14.68
N GLU A 67 -10.97 -5.80 14.25
CA GLU A 67 -11.15 -5.01 13.03
C GLU A 67 -10.56 -3.59 13.13
N GLY A 68 -10.64 -2.96 14.32
CA GLY A 68 -9.99 -1.68 14.61
C GLY A 68 -8.46 -1.77 14.55
N ILE A 69 -7.88 -2.83 15.13
CA ILE A 69 -6.44 -3.11 15.05
C ILE A 69 -6.01 -3.32 13.60
N HIS A 70 -6.76 -4.10 12.82
CA HIS A 70 -6.45 -4.35 11.41
C HIS A 70 -6.38 -3.03 10.61
N SER A 71 -7.40 -2.17 10.76
CA SER A 71 -7.44 -0.89 10.06
C SER A 71 -6.32 0.08 10.49
N THR A 72 -5.86 -0.04 11.74
CA THR A 72 -4.73 0.74 12.28
C THR A 72 -3.41 0.29 11.65
N VAL A 73 -3.19 -1.02 11.56
CA VAL A 73 -2.00 -1.60 10.93
C VAL A 73 -1.92 -1.18 9.46
N ASP A 74 -3.04 -1.23 8.74
CA ASP A 74 -3.11 -0.80 7.34
C ASP A 74 -2.81 0.70 7.14
N THR A 75 -3.31 1.54 8.04
CA THR A 75 -3.04 2.98 8.03
C THR A 75 -1.55 3.25 8.29
N ALA A 76 -0.96 2.57 9.29
CA ALA A 76 0.47 2.68 9.59
C ALA A 76 1.34 2.23 8.40
N ASN A 77 0.92 1.18 7.70
CA ASN A 77 1.60 0.67 6.51
C ASN A 77 1.61 1.69 5.37
N GLN A 78 0.48 2.31 5.08
CA GLN A 78 0.39 3.35 4.05
C GLN A 78 1.22 4.58 4.41
N LEU A 79 1.26 4.98 5.69
CA LEU A 79 2.11 6.07 6.15
C LEU A 79 3.60 5.79 5.91
N LEU A 80 4.06 4.56 6.20
CA LEU A 80 5.44 4.15 5.95
C LEU A 80 5.80 4.18 4.46
N ILE A 81 4.92 3.69 3.59
CA ILE A 81 5.13 3.75 2.13
C ILE A 81 5.16 5.20 1.64
N LEU A 82 4.25 6.05 2.14
CA LEU A 82 4.24 7.49 1.80
C LEU A 82 5.50 8.21 2.27
N TYR A 83 6.01 7.86 3.44
CA TYR A 83 7.30 8.35 3.90
C TYR A 83 8.42 7.94 2.94
N GLY A 84 8.48 6.67 2.55
CA GLY A 84 9.45 6.17 1.58
C GLY A 84 9.35 6.84 0.20
N LEU A 85 8.14 7.14 -0.26
CA LEU A 85 7.88 7.89 -1.49
C LEU A 85 8.31 9.36 -1.41
N LYS A 86 8.08 10.01 -0.26
CA LYS A 86 8.54 11.39 -0.04
C LYS A 86 10.07 11.44 -0.06
N ARG A 87 10.68 10.46 0.60
CA ARG A 87 12.13 10.32 0.68
C ARG A 87 12.75 10.02 -0.69
N SER A 88 12.15 9.13 -1.48
CA SER A 88 12.68 8.76 -2.79
C SER A 88 12.66 9.87 -3.84
N LYS A 89 11.83 10.90 -3.63
CA LYS A 89 11.72 12.10 -4.48
C LYS A 89 12.75 13.18 -4.15
N LYS A 90 13.59 13.01 -3.12
CA LYS A 90 14.64 13.99 -2.81
C LYS A 90 15.62 14.10 -3.98
N ALA A 91 15.99 15.33 -4.32
CA ALA A 91 16.98 15.61 -5.36
C ALA A 91 18.34 14.96 -5.02
N PRO A 92 19.15 14.59 -6.03
CA PRO A 92 20.50 14.08 -5.82
C PRO A 92 21.36 15.08 -5.05
N ASP A 93 22.18 14.57 -4.14
CA ASP A 93 23.18 15.37 -3.42
C ASP A 93 24.57 14.71 -3.54
N GLN A 94 25.60 15.34 -2.96
CA GLN A 94 26.98 14.84 -3.05
C GLN A 94 27.14 13.43 -2.45
N SER A 95 26.28 13.03 -1.51
CA SER A 95 26.28 11.68 -0.92
C SER A 95 25.54 10.66 -1.78
N HIS A 96 24.53 11.10 -2.54
CA HIS A 96 23.72 10.27 -3.44
C HIS A 96 23.64 10.89 -4.84
N PRO A 97 24.72 10.79 -5.64
CA PRO A 97 24.80 11.41 -6.97
C PRO A 97 23.80 10.82 -7.99
N PHE A 98 23.33 9.59 -7.76
CA PHE A 98 22.28 8.95 -8.56
C PHE A 98 20.85 9.25 -8.07
N GLY A 99 20.71 10.08 -7.04
CA GLY A 99 19.43 10.40 -6.42
C GLY A 99 18.92 9.33 -5.46
N TYR A 100 17.72 9.55 -4.93
CA TYR A 100 17.17 8.77 -3.83
C TYR A 100 16.07 7.79 -4.24
N GLY A 101 15.88 7.55 -5.55
CA GLY A 101 14.80 6.69 -6.06
C GLY A 101 14.75 5.30 -5.43
N LYS A 102 15.91 4.75 -4.99
CA LYS A 102 15.99 3.43 -4.35
C LYS A 102 15.46 3.37 -2.91
N GLU A 103 15.27 4.52 -2.25
CA GLU A 103 14.75 4.55 -0.87
C GLU A 103 13.34 3.99 -0.77
N LEU A 104 12.53 4.07 -1.84
CA LEU A 104 11.21 3.46 -1.84
C LEU A 104 11.29 1.94 -1.60
N TYR A 105 12.20 1.25 -2.30
CA TYR A 105 12.39 -0.19 -2.13
C TYR A 105 12.90 -0.54 -0.73
N PHE A 106 13.76 0.31 -0.15
CA PHE A 106 14.22 0.15 1.22
C PHE A 106 13.04 0.24 2.22
N TRP A 107 12.20 1.27 2.08
CA TRP A 107 11.04 1.43 2.96
C TRP A 107 9.98 0.34 2.75
N SER A 108 9.74 -0.12 1.52
CA SER A 108 8.90 -1.29 1.25
C SER A 108 9.46 -2.56 1.90
N PHE A 109 10.78 -2.74 1.90
CA PHE A 109 11.43 -3.87 2.56
C PHE A 109 11.29 -3.82 4.08
N VAL A 110 11.45 -2.62 4.69
CA VAL A 110 11.20 -2.42 6.13
C VAL A 110 9.76 -2.77 6.49
N VAL A 111 8.79 -2.33 5.68
CA VAL A 111 7.38 -2.70 5.83
C VAL A 111 7.19 -4.22 5.80
N SER A 112 7.78 -4.91 4.83
CA SER A 112 7.69 -6.38 4.75
C SER A 112 8.26 -7.07 5.99
N ILE A 113 9.40 -6.59 6.52
CA ILE A 113 9.98 -7.12 7.77
C ILE A 113 9.04 -6.87 8.95
N LEU A 114 8.41 -5.71 9.05
CA LEU A 114 7.51 -5.38 10.16
C LEU A 114 6.27 -6.28 10.15
N ILE A 115 5.58 -6.39 9.01
CA ILE A 115 4.38 -7.24 8.91
C ILE A 115 4.73 -8.69 9.15
N PHE A 116 5.76 -9.20 8.45
CA PHE A 116 6.13 -10.61 8.54
C PHE A 116 6.73 -10.95 9.91
N GLY A 117 7.62 -10.11 10.41
CA GLY A 117 8.34 -10.33 11.66
C GLY A 117 7.43 -10.16 12.87
N LEU A 118 6.78 -9.00 13.04
CA LEU A 118 5.90 -8.77 14.18
C LEU A 118 4.61 -9.59 14.05
N GLY A 119 3.97 -9.59 12.88
CA GLY A 119 2.76 -10.37 12.66
C GLY A 119 3.01 -11.85 12.84
N GLY A 120 4.06 -12.39 12.22
CA GLY A 120 4.44 -13.80 12.36
C GLY A 120 4.84 -14.17 13.79
N ALA A 121 5.65 -13.36 14.46
CA ALA A 121 6.06 -13.64 15.84
C ALA A 121 4.87 -13.63 16.81
N LEU A 122 3.95 -12.66 16.68
CA LEU A 122 2.73 -12.60 17.49
C LEU A 122 1.81 -13.78 17.20
N SER A 123 1.64 -14.17 15.93
CA SER A 123 0.84 -15.35 15.56
C SER A 123 1.43 -16.64 16.13
N ILE A 124 2.75 -16.82 16.07
CA ILE A 124 3.42 -17.98 16.67
C ILE A 124 3.24 -17.95 18.19
N TYR A 125 3.46 -16.81 18.83
CA TYR A 125 3.30 -16.66 20.27
C TYR A 125 1.88 -17.00 20.73
N GLN A 126 0.86 -16.43 20.09
CA GLN A 126 -0.53 -16.72 20.39
C GLN A 126 -0.87 -18.20 20.10
N GLY A 127 -0.36 -18.76 19.00
CA GLY A 127 -0.56 -20.17 18.66
C GLY A 127 0.03 -21.11 19.72
N VAL A 128 1.24 -20.83 20.20
CA VAL A 128 1.88 -21.62 21.28
C VAL A 128 1.09 -21.47 22.59
N MET A 129 0.62 -20.26 22.92
CA MET A 129 -0.19 -20.05 24.12
C MET A 129 -1.52 -20.79 24.06
N HIS A 130 -2.24 -20.76 22.93
CA HIS A 130 -3.50 -21.48 22.76
C HIS A 130 -3.34 -23.01 22.83
N ILE A 131 -2.18 -23.54 22.44
CA ILE A 131 -1.87 -24.97 22.61
C ILE A 131 -1.63 -25.32 24.08
N ARG A 132 -1.03 -24.40 24.86
CA ARG A 132 -0.69 -24.62 26.27
C ARG A 132 -1.87 -24.41 27.21
N GLU A 133 -2.66 -23.38 26.97
CA GLU A 133 -3.85 -23.02 27.73
C GLU A 133 -5.04 -23.01 26.77
N PRO A 134 -5.77 -24.13 26.63
CA PRO A 134 -6.93 -24.19 25.76
C PRO A 134 -8.04 -23.30 26.32
N GLU A 135 -8.17 -22.10 25.78
CA GLU A 135 -9.29 -21.23 26.09
C GLU A 135 -10.57 -21.79 25.43
N LEU A 136 -11.64 -21.92 26.21
CA LEU A 136 -12.94 -22.31 25.66
C LEU A 136 -13.43 -21.19 24.73
N MET A 137 -13.53 -21.49 23.44
CA MET A 137 -14.07 -20.59 22.42
C MET A 137 -15.46 -20.11 22.84
N LYS A 138 -15.56 -18.87 23.33
CA LYS A 138 -16.85 -18.22 23.58
C LYS A 138 -17.39 -17.68 22.27
N ASP A 139 -18.47 -18.30 21.80
CA ASP A 139 -19.27 -17.94 20.62
C ASP A 139 -18.50 -17.77 19.28
N PRO A 140 -18.18 -18.88 18.58
CA PRO A 140 -17.49 -18.84 17.28
C PRO A 140 -18.32 -18.22 16.14
N PHE A 141 -19.61 -17.96 16.36
CA PHE A 141 -20.52 -17.39 15.35
C PHE A 141 -20.01 -16.04 14.79
N TRP A 142 -19.53 -15.15 15.66
CA TRP A 142 -19.01 -13.84 15.24
C TRP A 142 -17.71 -13.95 14.43
N ASN A 143 -16.83 -14.90 14.76
CA ASN A 143 -15.60 -15.12 13.99
C ASN A 143 -15.90 -15.52 12.53
N TYR A 144 -16.90 -16.39 12.30
CA TYR A 144 -17.28 -16.79 10.95
C TYR A 144 -17.88 -15.63 10.14
N ILE A 145 -18.69 -14.77 10.77
CA ILE A 145 -19.24 -13.58 10.11
C ILE A 145 -18.13 -12.63 9.67
N VAL A 146 -17.15 -12.38 10.54
CA VAL A 146 -16.00 -11.52 10.23
C VAL A 146 -15.19 -12.10 9.08
N LEU A 147 -14.88 -13.39 9.11
CA LEU A 147 -14.12 -14.06 8.04
C LEU A 147 -14.82 -13.95 6.68
N ILE A 148 -16.14 -14.11 6.64
CA ILE A 148 -16.92 -13.98 5.39
C ILE A 148 -16.91 -12.54 4.89
N LEU A 149 -17.10 -11.56 5.76
CA LEU A 149 -17.07 -10.13 5.40
C LEU A 149 -15.69 -9.72 4.88
N SER A 150 -14.62 -10.19 5.53
CA SER A 150 -13.22 -9.93 5.12
C SER A 150 -12.88 -10.59 3.77
N LEU A 151 -13.61 -11.62 3.35
CA LEU A 151 -13.41 -12.28 2.06
C LEU A 151 -14.12 -11.56 0.90
N ILE A 152 -15.13 -10.74 1.22
CA ILE A 152 -15.97 -10.02 0.26
C ILE A 152 -15.46 -8.60 0.00
N PHE A 153 -14.86 -7.96 1.01
CA PHE A 153 -14.30 -6.60 0.95
C PHE A 153 -12.80 -6.60 0.63
#